data_AF-A0A2J6SVY5-F1
#
_entry.id   AF-A0A2J6SVY5-F1
#
_cell.length_a   1.000
_cell.length_b   1.000
_cell.length_c   1.000
_cell.angle_alpha   90.00
_cell.angle_beta   90.00
_cell.angle_gamma   90.00
#
_symmetry.space_group_name_H-M   'P 1'
#
loop_
_entity.id
_entity.type
_entity.pdbx_description
1 polymer ?
#
loop_
_entity_poly.entity_id
_entity_poly.type
_entity_poly.pdbx_seq_one_letter_code
_entity_poly.pdbx_strand_id
1 'polypeptide(L)' 'MFPDVAADKSESEYARQRLESCLQAAWDTLDQDLFNKLGASMNDRIEAVIAAKGWHTKY' A
#
# COMPACT_ATOMS: atom_id res chain seq x y z
N MET A 1 -14.18 13.18 -20.01
CA MET A 1 -14.42 14.22 -18.99
C MET A 1 -15.78 13.89 -18.40
N PHE A 2 -15.83 13.28 -17.22
CA PHE A 2 -17.08 12.78 -16.63
C PHE A 2 -17.76 13.92 -15.85
N PRO A 3 -18.90 14.45 -16.30
CA PRO A 3 -19.47 15.70 -15.79
C PRO A 3 -20.37 15.52 -14.56
N ASP A 4 -20.26 14.39 -13.84
CA ASP A 4 -21.08 14.11 -12.65
C ASP A 4 -20.33 14.22 -11.32
N VAL A 5 -19.11 14.77 -11.31
CA VAL A 5 -18.41 15.17 -10.06
C VAL A 5 -18.88 16.57 -9.60
N ALA A 6 -20.17 16.84 -9.75
CA ALA A 6 -20.87 17.90 -9.04
C ALA A 6 -21.95 17.31 -8.11
N ALA A 7 -21.92 15.98 -7.89
CA ALA A 7 -22.68 15.34 -6.83
C ALA A 7 -22.00 15.62 -5.48
N ASP A 8 -22.69 16.39 -4.66
CA ASP A 8 -22.51 16.58 -3.22
C ASP A 8 -21.06 16.61 -2.67
N LYS A 9 -20.48 17.80 -2.62
CA LYS A 9 -19.14 18.01 -2.06
C LYS A 9 -19.04 17.58 -0.58
N SER A 10 -20.14 17.58 0.16
CA SER A 10 -20.16 17.22 1.59
C SER A 10 -20.01 15.72 1.81
N GLU A 11 -20.67 14.88 1.00
CA GLU A 11 -20.43 13.43 0.99
C GLU A 11 -19.00 13.11 0.55
N SER A 12 -18.44 13.89 -0.38
CA SER A 12 -17.06 13.70 -0.85
C SER A 12 -16.01 14.01 0.21
N GLU A 13 -16.23 15.04 1.05
CA GLU A 13 -15.32 15.42 2.13
C GLU A 13 -15.44 14.45 3.31
N TYR A 14 -16.65 14.07 3.71
CA TYR A 14 -16.87 13.04 4.72
C TYR A 14 -16.27 11.69 4.29
N ALA A 15 -16.47 11.28 3.03
CA ALA A 15 -15.88 10.06 2.50
C ALA A 15 -14.34 10.09 2.51
N ARG A 16 -13.73 11.24 2.20
CA ARG A 16 -12.27 11.43 2.30
C ARG A 16 -11.77 11.33 3.73
N GLN A 17 -12.40 12.04 4.68
CA GLN A 17 -12.02 11.99 6.09
C GLN A 17 -12.17 10.58 6.66
N ARG A 18 -13.22 9.87 6.26
CA ARG A 18 -13.44 8.47 6.64
C ARG A 18 -12.36 7.57 6.07
N LEU A 19 -12.01 7.72 4.78
CA LEU A 19 -10.93 6.95 4.17
C LEU A 19 -9.60 7.20 4.87
N GLU A 20 -9.26 8.47 5.15
CA GLU A 20 -8.05 8.85 5.86
C GLU A 20 -7.99 8.23 7.26
N SER A 21 -9.11 8.31 8.01
CA SER A 21 -9.22 7.68 9.33
C SER A 21 -9.03 6.17 9.28
N CYS A 22 -9.61 5.50 8.26
CA CYS A 22 -9.44 4.06 8.06
C CYS A 22 -8.01 3.69 7.66
N LEU A 23 -7.34 4.50 6.83
CA LEU A 23 -5.94 4.30 6.46
C LEU A 23 -5.02 4.45 7.67
N GLN A 24 -5.23 5.49 8.48
CA GLN A 24 -4.47 5.70 9.71
C GLN A 24 -4.68 4.54 10.69
N ALA A 25 -5.93 4.15 10.94
CA ALA A 25 -6.23 3.01 11.81
C ALA A 25 -5.61 1.71 11.29
N ALA A 26 -5.65 1.45 9.98
CA ALA A 26 -4.99 0.30 9.39
C ALA A 26 -3.47 0.36 9.58
N TRP A 27 -2.86 1.52 9.36
CA TRP A 27 -1.42 1.73 9.59
C TRP A 27 -1.01 1.47 11.03
N ASP A 28 -1.78 1.97 11.99
CA ASP A 28 -1.50 1.82 13.43
C ASP A 28 -1.63 0.37 13.92
N THR A 29 -2.32 -0.50 13.16
CA THR A 29 -2.41 -1.94 13.47
C THR A 29 -1.22 -2.76 12.96
N LEU A 30 -0.37 -2.21 12.10
CA LEU A 30 0.79 -2.91 11.56
C LEU A 30 1.90 -3.00 12.61
N ASP A 31 2.23 -4.21 13.03
CA ASP A 31 3.32 -4.46 13.98
C ASP A 31 4.69 -4.12 13.37
N GLN A 32 5.60 -3.59 14.18
CA GLN A 32 6.99 -3.32 13.81
C GLN A 32 7.69 -4.58 13.27
N ASP A 33 7.32 -5.76 13.77
CA ASP A 33 7.85 -7.04 13.29
C ASP A 33 7.53 -7.30 11.80
N LEU A 34 6.39 -6.82 11.29
CA LEU A 34 6.06 -6.90 9.86
C LEU A 34 7.12 -6.20 9.02
N PHE A 35 7.52 -4.98 9.41
CA PHE A 35 8.52 -4.20 8.70
C PHE A 35 9.93 -4.80 8.83
N ASN A 36 10.26 -5.35 10.01
CA ASN A 36 11.52 -6.06 10.21
C ASN A 36 11.63 -7.27 9.27
N LYS A 37 10.56 -8.07 9.17
CA LYS A 37 10.49 -9.22 8.25
C LYS A 37 10.54 -8.78 6.78
N LEU A 38 9.86 -7.68 6.43
CA LEU A 38 9.92 -7.11 5.08
C LEU A 38 11.37 -6.76 4.70
N GLY A 39 12.09 -6.07 5.59
CA GLY A 39 13.49 -5.73 5.40
C GLY A 39 14.39 -6.97 5.28
N ALA A 40 14.21 -7.94 6.18
CA ALA A 40 14.97 -9.20 6.16
C ALA A 40 14.76 -9.99 4.86
N SER A 41 13.55 -9.97 4.29
CA SER A 41 13.22 -10.68 3.04
C SER A 41 13.92 -10.13 1.79
N MET A 42 14.59 -8.96 1.88
CA MET A 42 15.22 -8.33 0.72
C MET A 42 16.34 -9.19 0.13
N ASN A 43 17.08 -9.91 0.97
CA ASN A 43 18.14 -10.82 0.49
C ASN A 43 17.56 -11.91 -0.42
N ASP A 44 16.44 -12.53 -0.02
CA ASP A 44 15.76 -13.56 -0.83
C ASP A 44 15.30 -13.00 -2.20
N ARG A 45 14.84 -11.74 -2.24
CA ARG A 45 14.43 -11.07 -3.48
C ARG A 45 15.62 -10.84 -4.41
N ILE A 46 16.75 -10.42 -3.86
CA ILE A 46 18.00 -10.22 -4.61
C ILE A 46 18.47 -11.57 -5.19
N GLU A 47 18.50 -12.63 -4.38
CA GLU A 47 18.86 -13.96 -4.84
C GLU A 47 17.94 -14.45 -5.96
N ALA A 48 16.63 -14.19 -5.84
CA ALA A 48 15.66 -14.53 -6.88
C ALA A 48 15.94 -13.78 -8.20
N VAL A 49 16.31 -12.49 -8.14
CA VAL A 49 16.68 -11.69 -9.33
C VAL A 49 17.98 -12.19 -9.95
N ILE A 50 18.97 -12.55 -9.14
CA ILE A 50 20.24 -13.14 -9.61
C ILE A 50 19.97 -14.44 -10.34
N ALA A 51 19.19 -15.35 -9.74
CA ALA A 51 18.82 -16.62 -10.35
C ALA A 51 18.01 -16.42 -11.65
N ALA A 52 17.16 -15.40 -11.68
CA ALA A 52 16.40 -14.99 -12.86
C ALA A 52 17.25 -14.23 -13.90
N LYS A 53 18.56 -14.04 -13.69
CA LYS A 53 19.45 -13.26 -14.59
C LYS A 53 18.92 -11.85 -14.87
N GLY A 54 18.35 -11.22 -13.85
CA GLY A 54 17.80 -9.86 -13.94
C GLY A 54 16.35 -9.77 -14.41
N TRP A 55 15.67 -10.88 -14.68
CA TRP A 55 14.25 -10.89 -15.03
C TRP A 55 13.34 -10.78 -13.80
N HIS A 56 12.06 -10.45 -14.02
CA HIS A 56 11.05 -10.34 -12.96
C HIS A 56 10.88 -11.66 -12.19
N THR A 57 10.58 -11.53 -10.91
CA THR A 57 10.38 -12.65 -9.98
C THR A 57 8.95 -12.65 -9.45
N LYS A 58 8.61 -13.57 -8.54
CA LYS A 58 7.29 -13.61 -7.87
C LYS A 58 7.07 -12.47 -6.85
N TYR A 59 8.14 -11.75 -6.50
CA TYR A 59 8.16 -10.68 -5.50
C TYR A 59 7.95 -9.29 -6.09
#